data_AF-A0A8H5NDB7-F1
#
_entry.id   AF-A0A8H5NDB7-F1
#
_cell.length_a   1.000
_cell.length_b   1.000
_cell.length_c   1.000
_cell.angle_alpha   90.00
_cell.angle_beta   90.00
_cell.angle_gamma   90.00
#
_symmetry.space_group_name_H-M   'P 1'
#
loop_
_entity.id
_entity.type
_entity.pdbx_description
1 polymer ?
#
loop_
_entity_poly.entity_id
_entity_poly.type
_entity_poly.pdbx_seq_one_letter_code
_entity_poly.pdbx_strand_id
1 'polypeptide(L)'
;MASDHVLPIDEFNVATFTYKVIEGNPILLDLFVLKTLPSGDRPVVIRFHGGFLVYGSRDNLQLTPPRILEYALENNTILVSCDYRLLPESNGIEVLKDIEDVWSWVQSSLSEAIRTMTNGKSGADLTRVLLAGESAGE
;
A
#
# COMPACT_ATOMS: atom_id res chain seq x y z
N MET A 1 5.51 -5.92 -28.95
CA MET A 1 4.51 -6.53 -28.04
C MET A 1 5.16 -6.52 -26.68
N ALA A 2 4.65 -5.72 -25.74
CA ALA A 2 5.10 -5.84 -24.35
C ALA A 2 4.77 -7.27 -23.92
N SER A 3 5.73 -7.99 -23.35
CA SER A 3 5.45 -9.29 -22.74
C SER A 3 4.28 -9.12 -21.79
N ASP A 4 3.34 -10.08 -21.79
CA ASP A 4 2.33 -10.21 -20.74
C ASP A 4 3.08 -10.45 -19.43
N HIS A 5 3.54 -9.37 -18.79
CA HIS A 5 4.33 -9.43 -17.59
C HIS A 5 3.37 -9.76 -16.46
N VAL A 6 3.30 -11.04 -16.12
CA VAL A 6 2.44 -11.54 -15.04
C VAL A 6 2.93 -10.90 -13.75
N LEU A 7 2.05 -10.17 -13.07
CA LEU A 7 2.35 -9.56 -11.78
C LEU A 7 2.52 -10.68 -10.73
N PRO A 8 3.56 -10.66 -9.88
CA PRO A 8 3.84 -11.73 -8.92
C PRO A 8 2.93 -11.67 -7.68
N ILE A 9 1.65 -11.32 -7.84
CA ILE A 9 0.69 -11.09 -6.74
C ILE A 9 0.45 -12.37 -5.94
N ASP A 10 0.49 -13.53 -6.60
CA ASP A 10 0.30 -14.83 -5.96
C ASP A 10 1.39 -15.17 -4.94
N GLU A 11 2.52 -14.44 -4.91
CA GLU A 11 3.56 -14.61 -3.89
C GLU A 11 3.22 -13.92 -2.56
N PHE A 12 2.16 -13.11 -2.53
CA PHE A 12 1.76 -12.31 -1.38
C PHE A 12 0.50 -12.87 -0.72
N ASN A 13 0.45 -12.79 0.61
CA ASN A 13 -0.79 -12.72 1.36
C ASN A 13 -1.24 -11.25 1.35
N VAL A 14 -2.49 -11.02 0.94
CA VAL A 14 -3.07 -9.67 0.87
C VAL A 14 -4.18 -9.54 1.91
N ALA A 15 -4.17 -8.45 2.66
CA ALA A 15 -5.25 -8.11 3.59
C ALA A 15 -5.59 -6.63 3.51
N THR A 16 -6.89 -6.32 3.56
CA THR A 16 -7.44 -4.97 3.51
C THR A 16 -7.67 -4.44 4.92
N PHE A 17 -7.31 -3.17 5.14
CA PHE A 17 -7.51 -2.46 6.40
C PHE A 17 -8.17 -1.12 6.15
N THR A 18 -9.04 -0.72 7.07
CA THR A 18 -9.56 0.64 7.14
C THR A 18 -8.57 1.50 7.90
N TYR A 19 -8.04 2.55 7.26
CA TYR A 19 -7.17 3.51 7.94
C TYR A 19 -7.92 4.77 8.39
N LYS A 20 -9.06 5.07 7.73
CA LYS A 20 -9.89 6.24 8.02
C LYS A 20 -11.36 5.95 7.71
N VAL A 21 -12.27 6.64 8.40
CA VAL A 21 -13.70 6.63 8.10
C VAL A 21 -14.20 8.06 7.97
N ILE A 22 -14.92 8.37 6.90
CA ILE A 22 -15.50 9.69 6.64
C ILE A 22 -17.00 9.49 6.40
N GLU A 23 -17.82 10.09 7.27
CA GLU A 23 -19.29 10.00 7.17
C GLU A 23 -19.81 8.55 7.06
N GLY A 24 -19.14 7.61 7.74
CA GLY A 24 -19.46 6.19 7.71
C GLY A 24 -18.86 5.41 6.54
N ASN A 25 -18.20 6.08 5.58
CA ASN A 25 -17.51 5.44 4.47
C ASN A 25 -16.05 5.16 4.84
N PRO A 26 -15.60 3.89 4.83
CA PRO A 26 -14.22 3.57 5.09
C PRO A 26 -13.33 3.94 3.90
N ILE A 27 -12.12 4.41 4.19
CA ILE A 27 -11.04 4.55 3.22
C ILE A 27 -9.96 3.53 3.59
N LEU A 28 -9.51 2.79 2.57
CA LEU A 28 -8.87 1.51 2.75
C LEU A 28 -7.42 1.54 2.29
N LEU A 29 -6.65 0.58 2.80
CA LEU A 29 -5.34 0.23 2.25
C LEU A 29 -5.22 -1.29 2.23
N ASP A 30 -4.38 -1.81 1.33
CA ASP A 30 -4.06 -3.22 1.22
C ASP A 30 -2.60 -3.45 1.61
N LEU A 31 -2.38 -4.41 2.51
CA LEU A 31 -1.06 -4.89 2.87
C LEU A 31 -0.72 -6.13 2.06
N PHE A 32 0.39 -6.05 1.33
CA PHE A 32 0.99 -7.16 0.60
C PHE A 32 2.18 -7.67 1.42
N VAL A 33 2.04 -8.88 1.95
CA VAL A 33 3.05 -9.54 2.79
C VAL A 33 3.47 -10.83 2.12
N LEU A 34 4.76 -11.02 1.85
CA LEU A 34 5.24 -12.24 1.21
C LEU A 34 4.84 -13.50 2.00
N LYS A 35 4.37 -14.54 1.29
CA LYS A 35 4.06 -15.85 1.89
C LYS A 35 5.27 -16.49 2.56
N THR A 36 6.45 -16.20 2.04
CA THR A 36 7.76 -16.71 2.50
C THR A 36 8.53 -15.70 3.32
N LEU A 37 7.89 -14.63 3.81
CA LEU A 37 8.55 -13.55 4.53
C LEU A 37 9.38 -14.10 5.72
N PRO A 38 10.69 -13.83 5.79
CA PRO A 38 11.49 -14.27 6.91
C PRO A 38 11.19 -13.43 8.18
N SER A 39 11.54 -13.95 9.35
CA SER A 39 11.32 -13.27 10.64
C SER A 39 12.09 -11.95 10.76
N GLY A 40 11.62 -11.06 11.64
CA GLY A 40 12.21 -9.75 11.92
C GLY A 40 11.49 -8.60 11.22
N ASP A 41 11.78 -7.37 11.67
CA ASP A 41 11.16 -6.17 11.11
C ASP A 41 11.62 -5.90 9.68
N ARG A 42 10.68 -5.50 8.83
CA ARG A 42 10.87 -5.40 7.38
C ARG A 42 10.69 -3.97 6.89
N PRO A 43 11.49 -3.54 5.89
CA PRO A 43 11.26 -2.27 5.21
C PRO A 43 9.82 -2.16 4.72
N VAL A 44 9.37 -0.94 4.49
CA VAL A 44 8.02 -0.62 4.03
C VAL A 44 8.07 0.17 2.73
N VAL A 45 7.23 -0.19 1.77
CA VAL A 45 6.92 0.61 0.59
C VAL A 45 5.47 1.07 0.72
N ILE A 46 5.24 2.38 0.68
CA ILE A 46 3.91 2.96 0.62
C ILE A 46 3.66 3.39 -0.82
N ARG A 47 2.57 2.91 -1.41
CA ARG A 47 2.18 3.21 -2.78
C ARG A 47 0.86 3.98 -2.82
N PHE A 48 0.84 5.08 -3.57
CA PHE A 48 -0.36 5.81 -3.95
C PHE A 48 -0.60 5.66 -5.46
N HIS A 49 -1.79 5.18 -5.84
CA HIS A 49 -2.09 4.91 -7.25
C HIS A 49 -2.17 6.20 -8.08
N GLY A 50 -1.96 6.09 -9.40
CA GLY A 50 -2.26 7.16 -10.34
C GLY A 50 -3.72 7.30 -10.72
N GLY A 51 -4.02 8.09 -11.76
CA GLY A 51 -5.37 8.28 -12.29
C GLY A 51 -5.92 9.69 -12.18
N PHE A 52 -5.05 10.70 -12.29
CA PHE A 52 -5.43 12.12 -12.34
C PHE A 52 -6.24 12.61 -11.13
N LEU A 53 -6.13 11.92 -9.99
CA LEU A 53 -6.93 12.11 -8.77
C LEU A 53 -8.45 11.87 -8.94
N VAL A 54 -8.91 11.36 -10.07
CA VAL A 54 -10.34 11.11 -10.38
C VAL A 54 -10.63 9.63 -10.65
N TYR A 55 -9.60 8.80 -10.68
CA TYR A 55 -9.68 7.38 -10.99
C TYR A 55 -8.59 6.60 -10.25
N GLY A 56 -8.83 5.30 -10.10
CA GLY A 56 -7.90 4.35 -9.50
C GLY A 56 -8.33 3.94 -8.09
N SER A 57 -7.63 2.93 -7.60
CA SER A 57 -7.79 2.36 -6.26
C SER A 57 -6.56 1.55 -5.91
N ARG A 58 -6.39 1.23 -4.62
CA ARG A 58 -5.30 0.42 -4.07
C ARG A 58 -5.14 -0.94 -4.73
N ASP A 59 -6.22 -1.52 -5.25
CA ASP A 59 -6.30 -2.83 -5.89
C ASP A 59 -6.29 -2.77 -7.43
N ASN A 60 -6.14 -1.57 -8.01
CA ASN A 60 -6.12 -1.40 -9.46
C ASN A 60 -4.78 -1.86 -10.06
N LEU A 61 -4.72 -3.15 -10.40
CA LEU A 61 -3.51 -3.80 -10.94
C LEU A 61 -3.04 -3.24 -12.27
N GLN A 62 -3.92 -2.63 -13.07
CA GLN A 62 -3.52 -2.01 -14.34
C GLN A 62 -2.70 -0.74 -14.13
N LEU A 63 -2.94 -0.05 -13.01
CA LEU A 63 -2.16 1.13 -12.60
C LEU A 63 -0.92 0.77 -11.79
N THR A 64 -0.77 -0.48 -11.34
CA THR A 64 0.35 -0.95 -10.53
C THR A 64 1.53 -1.35 -11.41
N PRO A 65 2.67 -0.63 -11.39
CA PRO A 65 3.85 -1.00 -12.15
C PRO A 65 4.38 -2.35 -11.64
N PRO A 66 4.66 -3.34 -12.51
CA PRO A 66 5.20 -4.64 -12.09
C PRO A 66 6.43 -4.52 -11.18
N ARG A 67 7.27 -3.52 -11.44
CA ARG A 67 8.51 -3.29 -10.70
C ARG A 67 8.31 -3.07 -9.20
N ILE A 68 7.19 -2.49 -8.75
CA ILE A 68 6.98 -2.25 -7.32
C ILE A 68 6.75 -3.56 -6.55
N LEU A 69 6.04 -4.51 -7.19
CA LEU A 69 5.80 -5.84 -6.64
C LEU A 69 7.06 -6.70 -6.70
N GLU A 70 7.79 -6.65 -7.81
CA GLU A 70 9.10 -7.31 -7.95
C GLU A 70 10.10 -6.79 -6.92
N TYR A 71 10.17 -5.48 -6.72
CA TYR A 71 11.03 -4.87 -5.71
C TYR A 71 10.66 -5.35 -4.31
N ALA A 72 9.36 -5.43 -3.99
CA ALA A 72 8.89 -5.94 -2.71
C ALA A 72 9.31 -7.41 -2.49
N LEU A 73 9.21 -8.23 -3.54
CA LEU A 73 9.64 -9.63 -3.55
C LEU A 73 11.16 -9.77 -3.35
N GLU A 74 11.96 -9.07 -4.17
CA GLU A 74 13.42 -9.13 -4.14
C GLU A 74 14.02 -8.69 -2.79
N ASN A 75 13.38 -7.73 -2.12
CA ASN A 75 13.91 -7.07 -0.93
C ASN A 75 13.22 -7.48 0.38
N ASN A 76 12.26 -8.41 0.34
CA ASN A 76 11.45 -8.82 1.49
C ASN A 76 10.77 -7.62 2.18
N THR A 77 10.20 -6.73 1.37
CA THR A 77 9.60 -5.47 1.82
C THR A 77 8.09 -5.62 1.92
N ILE A 78 7.48 -4.97 2.91
CA ILE A 78 6.03 -4.89 3.03
C ILE A 78 5.53 -3.79 2.09
N LEU A 79 4.60 -4.11 1.20
CA LEU A 79 3.95 -3.12 0.35
C LEU A 79 2.59 -2.72 0.93
N VAL A 80 2.36 -1.42 1.08
CA VAL A 80 1.13 -0.79 1.55
C VAL A 80 0.54 -0.01 0.38
N SER A 81 -0.48 -0.55 -0.28
CA SER A 81 -1.18 0.13 -1.38
C SER A 81 -2.38 0.88 -0.83
N CYS A 82 -2.47 2.19 -1.03
CA CYS A 82 -3.40 3.05 -0.32
C CYS A 82 -4.47 3.63 -1.25
N ASP A 83 -5.72 3.64 -0.81
CA ASP A 83 -6.73 4.53 -1.36
C ASP A 83 -6.54 5.95 -0.80
N TYR A 84 -7.08 6.92 -1.53
CA TYR A 84 -7.32 8.29 -1.09
C TYR A 84 -8.61 8.77 -1.77
N ARG A 85 -9.26 9.82 -1.26
CA ARG A 85 -10.49 10.31 -1.89
C ARG A 85 -10.23 10.84 -3.29
N LEU A 86 -11.16 10.58 -4.20
CA LEU A 86 -11.09 11.06 -5.57
C LEU A 86 -11.83 12.40 -5.72
N LEU A 87 -11.44 13.15 -6.73
CA LEU A 87 -12.17 14.31 -7.23
C LEU A 87 -13.28 13.83 -8.18
N PRO A 88 -14.40 14.57 -8.28
CA PRO A 88 -14.69 15.83 -7.61
C PRO A 88 -15.36 15.69 -6.23
N GLU A 89 -15.58 14.47 -5.73
CA GLU A 89 -16.22 14.21 -4.44
C GLU A 89 -15.39 14.71 -3.23
N SER A 90 -14.11 14.95 -3.46
CA SER A 90 -13.19 15.64 -2.55
C SER A 90 -12.40 16.73 -3.27
N ASN A 91 -11.52 17.41 -2.53
CA ASN A 91 -10.57 18.38 -3.09
C ASN A 91 -9.10 18.05 -2.76
N GLY A 92 -8.15 18.78 -3.36
CA GLY A 92 -6.72 18.50 -3.17
C GLY A 92 -6.23 18.57 -1.72
N ILE A 93 -6.80 19.45 -0.88
CA ILE A 93 -6.43 19.52 0.55
C ILE A 93 -6.90 18.28 1.29
N GLU A 94 -8.04 17.74 0.90
CA GLU A 94 -8.59 16.52 1.46
C GLU A 94 -7.79 15.28 1.07
N VAL A 95 -7.27 15.23 -0.17
CA VAL A 95 -6.34 14.20 -0.61
C VAL A 95 -5.04 14.25 0.20
N LEU A 96 -4.45 15.43 0.38
CA LEU A 96 -3.24 15.58 1.20
C LEU A 96 -3.47 15.11 2.64
N LYS A 97 -4.62 15.44 3.22
CA LYS A 97 -4.99 14.96 4.55
C LYS A 97 -5.14 13.43 4.59
N ASP A 98 -5.68 12.82 3.54
CA ASP A 98 -5.79 11.36 3.46
C ASP A 98 -4.40 10.70 3.43
N ILE A 99 -3.41 11.31 2.76
CA ILE A 99 -2.01 10.86 2.76
C ILE A 99 -1.37 10.97 4.17
N GLU A 100 -1.61 12.08 4.87
CA GLU A 100 -1.16 12.26 6.26
C GLU A 100 -1.79 11.22 7.21
N ASP A 101 -3.08 10.92 7.01
CA ASP A 101 -3.79 9.92 7.80
C ASP A 101 -3.28 8.49 7.51
N VAL A 102 -2.93 8.17 6.26
CA VAL A 102 -2.22 6.92 5.92
C VAL A 102 -0.89 6.84 6.67
N TRP A 103 -0.09 7.90 6.65
CA TRP A 103 1.20 7.89 7.36
C TRP A 103 1.03 7.75 8.87
N SER A 104 0.00 8.38 9.44
CA SER A 104 -0.36 8.21 10.85
C SER A 104 -0.71 6.76 11.18
N TRP A 105 -1.52 6.12 10.32
CA TRP A 105 -1.87 4.71 10.48
C TRP A 105 -0.66 3.78 10.33
N VAL A 106 0.25 4.08 9.39
CA VAL A 106 1.49 3.32 9.20
C VAL A 106 2.35 3.35 10.48
N GLN A 107 2.46 4.51 11.12
CA GLN A 107 3.23 4.64 12.36
C GLN A 107 2.59 3.91 13.54
N SER A 108 1.25 3.94 13.66
CA SER A 108 0.57 3.41 14.84
C SER A 108 0.17 1.95 14.74
N SER A 109 -0.14 1.46 13.54
CA SER A 109 -0.94 0.24 13.35
C SER A 109 -0.30 -0.80 12.44
N LEU A 110 0.58 -0.41 11.51
CA LEU A 110 1.14 -1.32 10.50
C LEU A 110 1.90 -2.50 11.11
N SER A 111 2.72 -2.26 12.13
CA SER A 111 3.53 -3.32 12.74
C SER A 111 2.65 -4.42 13.34
N GLU A 112 1.54 -4.06 13.99
CA GLU A 112 0.61 -5.04 14.56
C GLU A 112 -0.18 -5.79 13.47
N ALA A 113 -0.55 -5.11 12.39
CA ALA A 113 -1.18 -5.73 11.23
C ALA A 113 -0.27 -6.79 10.58
N ILE A 114 1.03 -6.48 10.39
CA ILE A 114 2.02 -7.44 9.87
C ILE A 114 2.22 -8.60 10.84
N ARG A 115 2.31 -8.32 12.15
CA ARG A 115 2.43 -9.37 13.19
C ARG A 115 1.25 -10.32 13.12
N THR A 116 0.03 -9.80 12.98
CA THR A 116 -1.18 -10.62 12.82
C THR A 116 -1.09 -11.52 11.59
N MET A 117 -0.70 -10.97 10.44
CA MET A 117 -0.58 -11.74 9.18
C MET A 117 0.57 -12.77 9.19
N THR A 118 1.58 -12.57 10.03
CA THR A 118 2.80 -13.38 10.07
C THR A 118 2.90 -14.27 11.31
N ASN A 119 1.83 -14.37 12.11
CA ASN A 119 1.80 -15.08 13.38
C ASN A 119 2.93 -14.61 14.34
N GLY A 120 3.14 -13.29 14.40
CA GLY A 120 4.09 -12.61 15.27
C GLY A 120 5.55 -12.67 14.81
N LYS A 121 5.85 -13.26 13.64
CA LYS A 121 7.23 -13.46 13.16
C LYS A 121 7.92 -12.18 12.69
N SER A 122 7.15 -11.23 12.17
CA SER A 122 7.69 -10.03 11.52
C SER A 122 6.87 -8.79 11.87
N GLY A 123 7.49 -7.63 11.77
CA GLY A 123 6.87 -6.31 11.96
C GLY A 123 7.35 -5.31 10.90
N ALA A 124 7.05 -4.03 11.11
CA ALA A 124 7.51 -2.94 10.24
C ALA A 124 8.79 -2.30 10.78
N ASP A 125 9.74 -2.06 9.89
CA ASP A 125 10.91 -1.21 10.11
C ASP A 125 10.68 0.17 9.51
N LEU A 126 10.19 1.09 10.33
CA LEU A 126 9.87 2.45 9.92
C LEU A 126 11.10 3.37 9.76
N THR A 127 12.31 2.86 9.99
CA THR A 127 13.55 3.58 9.63
C THR A 127 13.90 3.41 8.15
N ARG A 128 13.25 2.47 7.46
CA ARG A 128 13.45 2.15 6.03
C ARG A 128 12.11 2.16 5.30
N VAL A 129 11.64 3.36 4.97
CA VAL A 129 10.39 3.59 4.24
C VAL A 129 10.69 4.15 2.85
N LEU A 130 10.13 3.52 1.83
CA LEU A 130 10.07 4.04 0.47
C LEU A 130 8.66 4.53 0.17
N LEU A 131 8.54 5.72 -0.40
CA LEU A 131 7.29 6.22 -0.98
C LEU A 131 7.34 6.03 -2.49
N ALA A 132 6.25 5.53 -3.07
CA ALA A 132 6.08 5.36 -4.51
C ALA A 132 4.69 5.84 -4.93
N GLY A 133 4.59 6.31 -6.16
CA GLY A 133 3.32 6.63 -6.78
C GLY A 133 3.44 6.60 -8.30
N GLU A 134 2.31 6.69 -8.98
CA GLU A 134 2.29 6.81 -10.44
C GLU A 134 1.54 8.07 -10.85
N SER A 135 2.13 8.90 -11.71
CA SER A 135 1.45 10.11 -12.24
C SER A 135 0.96 11.01 -11.09
N ALA A 136 -0.35 11.21 -10.93
CA ALA A 136 -0.91 12.03 -9.85
C ALA A 136 -0.71 11.44 -8.43
N GLY A 137 -0.28 10.18 -8.31
CA GLY A 137 0.09 9.58 -7.04
C GLY A 137 1.52 9.92 -6.58
N GLU A 138 2.36 10.51 -7.44
CA GLU A 138 3.69 11.07 -7.09
C GLU A 138 3.58 12.51 -6.56
#